data_AF-A0A246FF04-F1
#
_entry.id   AF-A0A246FF04-F1
#
_cell.length_a   1.000
_cell.length_b   1.000
_cell.length_c   1.000
_cell.angle_alpha   90.00
_cell.angle_beta   90.00
_cell.angle_gamma   90.00
#
_symmetry.space_group_name_H-M   'P 1'
#
loop_
_entity.id
_entity.type
_entity.pdbx_description
1 polymer ?
#
loop_
_entity_poly.entity_id
_entity_poly.type
_entity_poly.pdbx_seq_one_letter_code
_entity_poly.pdbx_strand_id
1 'polypeptide(L)'
;MVELNLTQAARLIGSYVLVETVCDSETIPEQYCMQFVGVVPPLAGVIEHPYFLVMDLLVPSKFPEELFWHNIRSLMVLGPEAASIHEGLLPEEGIMIC
;
A
#
# COMPACT_ATOMS: atom_id res chain seq x y z
N MET A 1 -12.57 -6.82 -0.05
CA MET A 1 -12.56 -5.37 0.18
C MET A 1 -12.42 -5.17 1.68
N VAL A 2 -11.39 -4.47 2.11
CA VAL A 2 -11.05 -4.32 3.53
C VAL A 2 -11.94 -3.23 4.14
N GLU A 3 -12.62 -3.54 5.26
CA GLU A 3 -13.32 -2.52 6.05
C GLU A 3 -12.34 -1.82 6.98
N LEU A 4 -11.97 -0.58 6.63
CA LEU A 4 -11.09 0.28 7.42
C LEU A 4 -11.86 1.48 7.95
N ASN A 5 -11.51 1.91 9.17
CA ASN A 5 -11.82 3.24 9.67
C ASN A 5 -10.54 4.06 9.89
N LEU A 6 -10.69 5.37 10.07
CA LEU A 6 -9.55 6.28 10.22
C LEU A 6 -8.65 5.96 11.41
N THR A 7 -9.21 5.49 12.52
CA THR A 7 -8.42 5.10 13.70
C THR A 7 -7.56 3.86 13.42
N GLN A 8 -8.12 2.86 12.73
CA GLN A 8 -7.38 1.67 12.28
C GLN A 8 -6.30 2.06 11.26
N ALA A 9 -6.66 2.87 10.28
CA ALA A 9 -5.75 3.33 9.23
C ALA A 9 -4.57 4.15 9.81
N ALA A 10 -4.83 5.05 10.76
CA ALA A 10 -3.79 5.83 11.42
C ALA A 10 -2.79 4.96 12.21
N ARG A 11 -3.23 3.82 12.75
CA ARG A 11 -2.34 2.85 13.43
C ARG A 11 -1.43 2.09 12.48
N LEU A 12 -1.73 2.09 11.19
CA LEU A 12 -0.90 1.43 10.17
C LEU A 12 0.20 2.33 9.62
N ILE A 13 0.24 3.62 9.98
CA ILE A 13 1.30 4.53 9.55
C ILE A 13 2.64 4.04 10.09
N GLY A 14 3.64 3.97 9.21
CA GLY A 14 4.97 3.43 9.45
C GLY A 14 5.11 1.94 9.13
N SER A 15 4.00 1.21 9.01
CA SER A 15 4.02 -0.24 8.73
C SER A 15 4.44 -0.53 7.29
N TYR A 16 5.17 -1.62 7.12
CA TYR A 16 5.38 -2.28 5.84
C TYR A 16 4.22 -3.23 5.59
N VAL A 17 3.68 -3.21 4.39
CA VAL A 17 2.49 -3.98 4.02
C VAL A 17 2.64 -4.62 2.66
N LEU A 18 2.08 -5.82 2.52
CA LEU A 18 1.72 -6.39 1.23
C LEU A 18 0.25 -6.04 0.97
N VAL A 19 -0.01 -5.38 -0.15
CA VAL A 19 -1.34 -4.95 -0.57
C VAL A 19 -1.68 -5.63 -1.89
N GLU A 20 -2.87 -6.23 -1.95
CA GLU A 20 -3.48 -6.67 -3.19
C GLU A 20 -4.53 -5.64 -3.62
N THR A 21 -4.39 -5.10 -4.82
CA THR A 21 -5.33 -4.14 -5.39
C THR A 21 -6.13 -4.76 -6.52
N VAL A 22 -7.34 -4.23 -6.74
CA VAL A 22 -8.15 -4.52 -7.92
C VAL A 22 -8.56 -3.19 -8.54
N CYS A 23 -8.28 -3.02 -9.82
CA CYS A 23 -8.84 -1.95 -10.63
C CYS A 23 -10.07 -2.50 -11.36
N ASP A 24 -11.17 -1.74 -11.42
CA ASP A 24 -12.40 -2.17 -12.09
C ASP A 24 -12.22 -2.53 -13.57
N SER A 25 -11.15 -2.05 -14.20
CA SER A 25 -10.79 -2.36 -15.59
C SER A 25 -9.94 -3.64 -15.76
N GLU A 26 -9.35 -4.16 -14.67
CA GLU A 26 -8.37 -5.24 -14.73
C GLU A 26 -8.94 -6.55 -14.17
N THR A 27 -8.62 -7.66 -14.82
CA THR A 27 -9.08 -9.00 -14.38
C THR A 27 -8.12 -9.68 -13.42
N ILE A 28 -6.87 -9.19 -13.33
CA ILE A 28 -5.82 -9.77 -12.51
C ILE A 28 -5.49 -8.78 -11.38
N PRO A 29 -5.63 -9.17 -10.10
CA PRO A 29 -5.21 -8.35 -8.98
C PRO A 29 -3.71 -8.10 -9.02
N GLU A 30 -3.30 -6.87 -8.74
CA GLU A 30 -1.89 -6.49 -8.62
C GLU A 30 -1.46 -6.55 -7.16
N GLN A 31 -0.18 -6.86 -6.92
CA GLN A 31 0.39 -6.97 -5.58
C GLN A 31 1.57 -6.02 -5.42
N TYR A 32 1.57 -5.30 -4.29
CA TYR A 32 2.58 -4.29 -3.99
C TYR A 32 3.12 -4.43 -2.59
N CYS A 33 4.44 -4.28 -2.45
CA CYS A 33 5.12 -4.11 -1.18
C CYS A 33 5.28 -2.62 -0.91
N MET A 34 4.57 -2.10 0.08
CA MET A 34 4.49 -0.67 0.35
C MET A 34 4.79 -0.34 1.81
N GLN A 35 5.25 0.87 2.06
CA GLN A 35 5.22 1.48 3.38
C GLN A 35 4.10 2.51 3.45
N PHE A 36 3.26 2.43 4.47
CA PHE A 36 2.25 3.46 4.73
C PHE A 36 2.87 4.66 5.43
N VAL A 37 2.77 5.84 4.83
CA VAL A 37 3.38 7.08 5.36
C VAL A 37 2.34 8.14 5.76
N GLY A 38 1.08 7.94 5.39
CA GLY A 38 0.00 8.83 5.80
C GLY A 38 -1.38 8.26 5.50
N VAL A 39 -2.40 8.93 6.04
CA VAL A 39 -3.80 8.65 5.75
C VAL A 39 -4.50 9.97 5.46
N VAL A 40 -5.32 9.99 4.40
CA VAL A 40 -6.12 11.14 4.03
C VAL A 40 -7.59 10.82 4.30
N PRO A 41 -8.24 11.50 5.26
CA PRO A 41 -9.66 11.28 5.53
C PRO A 41 -10.54 11.86 4.42
N PRO A 42 -11.79 11.40 4.28
CA PRO A 42 -12.72 12.03 3.37
C PRO A 42 -13.03 13.46 3.85
N LEU A 43 -13.09 14.39 2.91
CA LEU A 43 -13.46 15.78 3.11
C LEU A 43 -14.51 16.15 2.07
N ALA A 44 -15.73 16.42 2.53
CA ALA A 44 -16.88 16.67 1.67
C ALA A 44 -16.58 17.77 0.63
N GLY A 45 -16.77 17.46 -0.65
CA GLY A 45 -16.52 18.37 -1.77
C GLY A 45 -15.06 18.54 -2.17
N VAL A 46 -14.13 17.79 -1.55
CA VAL A 46 -12.69 17.83 -1.87
C VAL A 46 -12.14 16.42 -2.11
N ILE A 47 -12.35 15.51 -1.17
CA ILE A 47 -11.88 14.12 -1.22
C ILE A 47 -13.03 13.22 -0.79
N GLU A 48 -13.67 12.53 -1.74
CA GLU A 48 -14.84 11.70 -1.46
C GLU A 48 -14.46 10.34 -0.86
N HIS A 49 -13.33 9.79 -1.29
CA HIS A 49 -12.86 8.47 -0.88
C HIS A 49 -11.57 8.58 -0.07
N PRO A 50 -11.51 7.99 1.14
CA PRO A 50 -10.27 7.94 1.90
C PRO A 50 -9.20 7.09 1.20
N TYR A 51 -7.95 7.46 1.43
CA TYR A 51 -6.80 6.77 0.88
C TYR A 51 -5.59 6.82 1.81
N PHE A 52 -4.64 5.92 1.59
CA PHE A 52 -3.31 5.97 2.19
C PHE A 52 -2.36 6.73 1.28
N LEU A 53 -1.40 7.42 1.90
CA LEU A 53 -0.17 7.83 1.23
C LEU A 53 0.85 6.71 1.42
N VAL A 54 1.42 6.23 0.32
CA VAL A 54 2.27 5.04 0.31
C VAL A 54 3.59 5.28 -0.42
N MET A 55 4.64 4.58 0.00
CA MET A 55 5.90 4.49 -0.72
C MET A 55 6.06 3.05 -1.20
N ASP A 56 6.27 2.86 -2.49
CA ASP A 56 6.65 1.54 -3.02
C ASP A 56 8.07 1.19 -2.56
N LEU A 57 8.24 -0.03 -2.04
CA LEU A 57 9.53 -0.50 -1.52
C LEU A 57 10.48 -0.98 -2.62
N LEU A 58 9.94 -1.38 -3.76
CA LEU A 58 10.66 -1.93 -4.91
C LEU A 58 10.94 -0.86 -5.97
N VAL A 59 10.09 0.17 -6.05
CA VAL A 59 10.20 1.27 -7.01
C VAL A 59 10.49 2.58 -6.27
N PRO A 60 11.75 3.08 -6.30
CA PRO A 60 12.10 4.33 -5.64
C PRO A 60 11.32 5.51 -6.22
N SER A 61 10.55 6.20 -5.38
CA SER A 61 9.88 7.45 -5.72
C SER A 61 10.31 8.57 -4.77
N LYS A 62 10.28 9.82 -5.28
CA LYS A 62 10.55 11.01 -4.47
C LYS A 62 9.36 11.40 -3.59
N PHE A 63 8.15 11.04 -4.01
CA PHE A 63 6.92 11.47 -3.35
C PHE A 63 5.99 10.27 -3.13
N PRO A 64 5.17 10.29 -2.06
CA PRO A 64 4.19 9.25 -1.83
C PRO A 64 3.13 9.21 -2.93
N GLU A 65 2.63 8.00 -3.18
CA GLU A 65 1.51 7.74 -4.09
C GLU A 65 0.21 7.52 -3.32
N GLU A 66 -0.92 7.60 -4.02
CA GLU A 66 -2.25 7.47 -3.44
C GLU A 66 -2.78 6.03 -3.58
N LEU A 67 -3.16 5.41 -2.45
CA LEU A 67 -3.79 4.10 -2.42
C LEU A 67 -5.21 4.20 -1.84
N PHE A 68 -6.20 4.28 -2.72
CA PHE A 68 -7.61 4.38 -2.34
C PHE A 68 -8.14 3.10 -1.70
N TRP A 69 -8.88 3.24 -0.60
CA TRP A 69 -9.34 2.08 0.17
C TRP A 69 -10.24 1.14 -0.63
N HIS A 70 -11.05 1.69 -1.54
CA HIS A 70 -11.95 0.89 -2.39
C HIS A 70 -11.19 0.03 -3.41
N ASN A 71 -9.92 0.35 -3.71
CA ASN A 71 -9.08 -0.47 -4.56
C ASN A 71 -8.39 -1.60 -3.78
N ILE A 72 -8.43 -1.59 -2.44
CA ILE A 72 -7.74 -2.58 -1.61
C ILE A 72 -8.61 -3.84 -1.47
N ARG A 73 -8.15 -4.93 -2.09
CA ARG A 73 -8.78 -6.25 -1.95
C ARG A 73 -8.39 -6.90 -0.63
N SER A 74 -7.09 -6.94 -0.34
CA SER A 74 -6.51 -7.51 0.87
C SER A 74 -5.28 -6.71 1.31
N LEU A 75 -4.98 -6.76 2.63
CA LEU A 75 -3.85 -6.07 3.25
C LEU A 75 -3.24 -6.96 4.33
N MET A 76 -1.93 -7.13 4.27
CA MET A 76 -1.16 -7.88 5.26
C MET A 76 0.00 -7.02 5.78
N VAL A 77 0.06 -6.83 7.10
CA VAL A 77 1.21 -6.16 7.73
C VAL A 77 2.38 -7.11 7.77
N LEU A 78 3.52 -6.66 7.25
CA LEU A 78 4.77 -7.40 7.25
C LEU A 78 5.53 -7.16 8.56
N GLY A 79 6.28 -8.17 9.01
CA GLY A 79 7.13 -8.07 10.19
C GLY A 79 8.29 -7.09 10.00
N PRO A 80 8.99 -6.73 11.09
CA PRO A 80 10.10 -5.77 11.06
C PRO A 80 11.26 -6.20 10.16
N GLU A 81 11.37 -7.48 9.81
CA GLU A 81 12.34 -7.97 8.83
C GLU A 81 12.11 -7.40 7.42
N ALA A 82 10.88 -7.04 7.03
CA ALA A 82 10.59 -6.44 5.72
C ALA A 82 11.22 -5.05 5.53
N ALA A 83 11.59 -4.37 6.61
CA ALA A 83 12.31 -3.09 6.55
C ALA A 83 13.69 -3.20 5.88
N SER A 84 14.30 -4.39 5.92
CA SER A 84 15.62 -4.66 5.34
C SER A 84 15.61 -4.89 3.82
N ILE A 85 14.43 -4.90 3.19
CA ILE A 85 14.28 -5.07 1.73
C ILE A 85 14.95 -3.91 0.96
N HIS A 86 15.14 -2.75 1.58
CA HIS A 86 15.85 -1.60 0.99
C HIS A 86 17.33 -1.85 0.63
N GLU A 87 17.99 -2.86 1.19
CA GLU A 87 19.43 -3.10 0.93
C GLU A 87 19.73 -4.29 0.02
N GLY A 88 18.75 -5.12 -0.38
CA GLY A 88 19.04 -6.44 -0.95
C GLY A 88 18.29 -6.89 -2.21
N LEU A 89 17.27 -6.17 -2.70
CA LEU A 89 16.35 -6.70 -3.70
C LEU A 89 16.22 -5.79 -4.93
N LEU A 90 17.29 -5.73 -5.72
CA LEU A 90 17.14 -5.68 -7.18
C LEU A 90 17.38 -7.10 -7.70
N PRO A 91 16.36 -7.90 -8.03
CA PRO A 91 16.58 -9.14 -8.75
C PRO A 91 16.68 -8.83 -10.25
N GLU A 92 17.83 -9.15 -10.84
CA GLU A 92 17.82 -9.56 -12.24
C GLU A 92 17.02 -10.87 -12.32
N GLU A 93 15.87 -10.81 -12.98
CA GLU A 93 15.01 -11.94 -13.37
C GLU A 93 14.66 -12.95 -12.26
N GLY A 94 13.51 -12.76 -11.63
CA GLY A 94 12.91 -13.83 -10.82
C GLY A 94 11.69 -13.35 -10.07
N ILE A 95 10.56 -13.98 -10.33
CA ILE A 95 9.28 -13.73 -9.65
C ILE A 95 9.48 -13.83 -8.14
N MET A 96 9.31 -12.71 -7.44
CA MET A 96 9.23 -12.67 -5.99
C MET A 96 7.77 -12.90 -5.58
N ILE A 97 7.47 -14.12 -5.13
CA ILE A 97 6.25 -14.39 -4.35
C ILE A 97 6.56 -13.94 -2.93
N CYS A 98 5.81 -12.96 -2.43
CA CYS A 98 5.81 -12.58 -1.02
C CYS A 98 5.08 -13.63 -0.17
#